data_AF-A0A8S9YDH0-F1
#
_entry.id   AF-A0A8S9YDH0-F1
#
_cell.length_a   1.000
_cell.length_b   1.000
_cell.length_c   1.000
_cell.angle_alpha   90.00
_cell.angle_beta   90.00
_cell.angle_gamma   90.00
#
_symmetry.space_group_name_H-M   'P 1'
#
loop_
_entity.id
_entity.type
_entity.pdbx_description
1 polymer ?
#
loop_
_entity_poly.entity_id
_entity_poly.type
_entity_poly.pdbx_seq_one_letter_code
_entity_poly.pdbx_strand_id
1 'polypeptide(L)'
;MIIHDRTVAQLGLSSFRQGHIREAHNPLADLIGSGRVKELLVQGLHGQMRHKRNIEKEKQDQALQVPYYIYINAEIIECVCQVCAMLLAIPNLTTNETDLR
;
A
#
# COMPACT_ATOMS: atom_id res chain seq x y z
N MET A 1 5.04 13.87 -6.92
CA MET A 1 4.67 12.44 -6.95
C MET A 1 4.77 11.83 -5.55
N ILE A 2 5.95 11.60 -4.96
CA ILE A 2 6.28 12.20 -3.65
C ILE A 2 5.19 12.16 -2.56
N ILE A 3 4.74 13.38 -2.28
CA ILE A 3 3.71 13.71 -1.30
C ILE A 3 2.37 13.03 -1.62
N HIS A 4 2.02 12.84 -2.89
CA HIS A 4 0.77 12.20 -3.29
C HIS A 4 0.72 10.75 -2.77
N ASP A 5 1.73 9.92 -3.05
CA ASP A 5 1.70 8.50 -2.66
C ASP A 5 1.67 8.33 -1.14
N ARG A 6 2.36 9.22 -0.43
CA ARG A 6 2.36 9.28 1.04
C ARG A 6 1.01 9.75 1.59
N THR A 7 0.39 10.74 0.95
CA THR A 7 -0.94 11.24 1.33
C THR A 7 -2.00 10.17 1.08
N VAL A 8 -1.93 9.44 -0.03
CA VAL A 8 -2.83 8.32 -0.34
C VAL A 8 -2.73 7.22 0.72
N ALA A 9 -1.51 6.83 1.12
CA ALA A 9 -1.31 5.87 2.20
C ALA A 9 -1.89 6.37 3.54
N GLN A 10 -1.63 7.62 3.91
CA GLN A 10 -2.14 8.20 5.16
C GLN A 10 -3.66 8.36 5.16
N LEU A 11 -4.24 8.79 4.04
CA LEU A 11 -5.68 8.94 3.88
C LEU A 11 -6.37 7.58 3.96
N GLY A 12 -5.86 6.56 3.24
CA GLY A 12 -6.41 5.21 3.30
C GLY A 12 -6.37 4.62 4.70
N LEU A 13 -5.25 4.80 5.43
CA LEU A 13 -5.14 4.38 6.83
C LEU A 13 -6.08 5.16 7.76
N SER A 14 -6.28 6.46 7.53
CA SER A 14 -7.22 7.28 8.29
C SER A 14 -8.68 6.86 8.04
N SER A 15 -9.04 6.62 6.79
CA SER A 15 -10.37 6.11 6.40
C SER A 15 -10.65 4.76 7.04
N PHE A 16 -9.66 3.87 7.10
CA PHE A 16 -9.78 2.58 7.80
C PHE A 16 -10.06 2.77 9.30
N ARG A 17 -9.34 3.68 9.96
CA ARG A 17 -9.55 3.99 11.39
C ARG A 17 -10.95 4.53 11.69
N GLN A 18 -11.57 5.19 10.72
CA GLN A 18 -12.94 5.70 10.81
C GLN A 18 -14.01 4.67 10.42
N GLY A 19 -13.61 3.47 9.98
CA GLY A 19 -14.53 2.40 9.57
C GLY A 19 -15.00 2.51 8.11
N HIS A 20 -14.44 3.42 7.31
CA HIS A 20 -14.75 3.55 5.89
C HIS A 20 -14.00 2.48 5.08
N ILE A 21 -14.46 1.22 5.16
CA ILE A 21 -13.75 0.06 4.61
C ILE A 21 -13.53 0.14 3.09
N ARG A 22 -14.57 0.51 2.32
CA ARG A 22 -14.47 0.62 0.85
C ARG A 22 -13.54 1.74 0.41
N GLU A 23 -13.61 2.88 1.10
CA GLU A 23 -12.78 4.05 0.81
C GLU A 23 -11.32 3.86 1.23
N ALA A 24 -11.07 3.04 2.26
CA ALA A 24 -9.73 2.60 2.60
C ALA A 24 -9.18 1.57 1.61
N HIS A 25 -10.01 0.61 1.18
CA HIS A 25 -9.59 -0.49 0.31
C HIS A 25 -9.07 0.00 -1.05
N ASN A 26 -9.84 0.83 -1.76
CA ASN A 26 -9.51 1.25 -3.13
C ASN A 26 -8.10 1.89 -3.26
N PRO A 27 -7.77 2.97 -2.51
CA PRO A 27 -6.46 3.60 -2.63
C PRO A 27 -5.30 2.70 -2.15
N LEU A 28 -5.53 1.89 -1.11
CA LEU A 28 -4.50 1.00 -0.58
C LEU A 28 -4.23 -0.19 -1.52
N ALA A 29 -5.27 -0.72 -2.16
CA ALA A 29 -5.18 -1.79 -3.14
C ALA A 29 -4.36 -1.36 -4.36
N ASP A 30 -4.58 -0.14 -4.87
CA ASP A 30 -3.79 0.41 -5.99
C ASP A 30 -2.31 0.59 -5.59
N LEU A 31 -2.06 1.05 -4.36
CA LEU A 31 -0.71 1.23 -3.85
C LEU A 31 0.04 -0.10 -3.73
N ILE A 32 -0.61 -1.13 -3.18
CA ILE A 32 -0.04 -2.47 -3.00
C ILE A 32 0.09 -3.22 -4.32
N GLY A 33 -0.88 -3.08 -5.22
CA GLY A 33 -0.89 -3.73 -6.54
C GLY A 33 0.33 -3.38 -7.40
N SER A 34 1.00 -2.26 -7.11
CA SER A 34 2.27 -1.89 -7.74
C SER A 34 3.44 -2.84 -7.43
N GLY A 35 3.38 -3.60 -6.33
CA GLY A 35 4.48 -4.43 -5.82
C GLY A 35 5.71 -3.66 -5.34
N ARG A 36 5.65 -2.32 -5.33
CA ARG A 36 6.79 -1.43 -5.03
C ARG A 36 6.46 -0.35 -4.00
N VAL A 37 5.58 -0.65 -3.04
CA VAL A 37 5.12 0.28 -1.99
C VAL A 37 6.27 1.05 -1.32
N LYS A 38 7.35 0.37 -0.92
CA LYS A 38 8.50 1.02 -0.26
C LYS A 38 9.20 2.04 -1.16
N GLU A 39 9.26 1.79 -2.46
CA GLU A 39 9.83 2.72 -3.45
C GLU A 39 8.91 3.91 -3.67
N LEU A 40 7.60 3.68 -3.81
CA LEU A 40 6.58 4.74 -3.97
C LEU A 40 6.51 5.66 -2.75
N LEU A 41 6.68 5.09 -1.55
CA LEU A 41 6.73 5.86 -0.30
C LEU A 41 8.10 6.48 -0.03
N VAL A 42 9.08 6.22 -0.90
CA VAL A 42 10.43 6.77 -0.85
C VAL A 42 11.16 6.39 0.45
N GLN A 43 11.00 5.13 0.83
CA GLN A 43 11.62 4.48 2.00
C GLN A 43 12.74 3.51 1.62
N GLY A 44 13.15 3.54 0.35
CA GLY A 44 14.19 2.68 -0.21
C GLY A 44 13.67 1.42 -0.91
N LEU A 45 14.61 0.68 -1.48
CA LEU A 45 14.36 -0.50 -2.30
C LEU A 45 14.26 -1.78 -1.46
N HIS A 46 13.44 -2.73 -1.91
CA HIS A 46 13.60 -4.13 -1.50
C HIS A 46 14.92 -4.67 -2.06
N GLY A 47 15.73 -5.31 -1.21
CA GLY A 47 17.10 -5.75 -1.53
C GLY A 47 17.25 -6.58 -2.81
N GLN A 48 16.21 -7.31 -3.22
CA GLN A 48 16.22 -8.11 -4.47
C GLN A 48 16.23 -7.25 -5.75
N MET A 49 15.64 -6.05 -5.73
CA MET A 49 15.61 -5.16 -6.91
C MET A 49 16.88 -4.31 -7.05
N ARG A 50 17.70 -4.28 -5.99
CA ARG A 50 18.96 -3.52 -5.93
C ARG A 50 20.00 -4.03 -6.92
N HIS A 51 19.99 -5.33 -7.25
CA HIS A 51 20.99 -5.95 -8.13
C HIS A 51 20.74 -5.73 -9.64
N LYS A 52 19.60 -5.14 -10.04
CA LYS A 52 19.20 -5.00 -11.45
C LYS A 52 19.27 -3.56 -12.00
N ARG A 53 19.72 -2.56 -11.24
CA ARG A 53 19.72 -1.13 -11.67
C ARG A 53 21.12 -0.51 -11.76
N ASN A 54 21.24 0.51 -12.62
CA ASN A 54 22.42 1.34 -12.80
C ASN A 54 22.76 2.13 -11.51
N ILE A 55 24.04 2.16 -11.12
CA ILE A 55 24.56 2.70 -9.86
C ILE A 55 24.22 4.20 -9.67
N GLU A 56 24.18 4.98 -10.76
CA GLU A 56 23.85 6.41 -10.70
C GLU A 56 22.40 6.70 -10.30
N LYS A 57 21.45 5.88 -10.78
CA LYS A 57 20.04 6.02 -10.40
C LYS A 57 19.82 5.68 -8.94
N GLU A 58 20.54 4.68 -8.42
CA GLU A 58 20.45 4.31 -7.01
C GLU A 58 20.90 5.44 -6.08
N LYS A 59 21.97 6.17 -6.45
CA LYS A 59 22.45 7.33 -5.68
C LYS A 59 21.43 8.47 -5.66
N GLN A 60 20.78 8.74 -6.79
CA GLN A 60 19.72 9.76 -6.85
C GLN A 60 18.49 9.36 -6.04
N ASP A 61 18.04 8.10 -6.15
CA ASP A 61 16.90 7.60 -5.37
C ASP A 61 17.21 7.59 -3.87
N GLN A 62 18.44 7.27 -3.47
CA GLN A 62 18.91 7.42 -2.08
C GLN A 62 18.86 8.86 -1.60
N ALA A 63 19.26 9.82 -2.43
CA ALA A 63 19.23 11.24 -2.07
C ALA A 63 17.80 11.78 -1.88
N LEU A 64 16.81 11.11 -2.46
CA LEU A 64 15.39 11.48 -2.32
C LEU A 64 14.70 10.79 -1.15
N GLN A 65 15.35 9.82 -0.48
CA GLN A 65 14.76 9.08 0.64
C GLN A 65 14.35 9.99 1.79
N VAL A 66 13.17 9.73 2.34
CA VAL A 66 12.72 10.46 3.53
C VAL A 66 13.45 9.97 4.78
N PRO A 67 13.49 10.74 5.87
CA PRO A 67 14.02 10.27 7.13
C PRO A 67 13.23 9.09 7.72
N TYR A 68 13.92 8.18 8.41
CA TYR A 68 13.35 6.93 8.95
C TYR A 68 12.13 7.15 9.86
N TYR A 69 12.10 8.23 10.65
CA TYR A 69 11.01 8.51 11.60
C TYR A 69 9.70 8.92 10.92
N ILE A 70 9.73 9.20 9.61
CA ILE A 70 8.54 9.46 8.81
C ILE A 70 8.12 8.20 8.04
N TYR A 71 8.78 7.05 8.22
CA TYR A 71 8.42 5.84 7.49
C TYR A 71 7.02 5.36 7.89
N ILE A 72 6.25 5.02 6.87
CA ILE A 72 4.96 4.35 7.00
C ILE A 72 5.21 2.87 6.76
N ASN A 73 4.86 2.01 7.71
CA ASN A 73 5.11 0.58 7.60
C ASN A 73 4.28 -0.03 6.46
N ALA A 74 4.96 -0.55 5.44
CA ALA A 74 4.35 -1.20 4.28
C ALA A 74 3.57 -2.48 4.66
N GLU A 75 4.01 -3.23 5.67
CA GLU A 75 3.32 -4.44 6.12
C GLU A 75 1.97 -4.12 6.79
N ILE A 76 1.90 -2.98 7.50
CA ILE A 76 0.63 -2.51 8.07
C ILE A 76 -0.34 -2.11 6.95
N ILE A 77 0.15 -1.41 5.92
CA ILE A 77 -0.67 -1.06 4.76
C ILE A 77 -1.23 -2.32 4.09
N GLU A 78 -0.38 -3.34 3.89
CA GLU A 78 -0.78 -4.63 3.32
C GLU A 78 -1.82 -5.35 4.18
N CYS A 79 -1.56 -5.45 5.49
CA CYS A 79 -2.49 -6.04 6.44
C CYS A 79 -3.86 -5.35 6.42
N VAL A 80 -3.88 -4.01 6.47
CA VAL A 80 -5.13 -3.24 6.41
C VAL A 80 -5.88 -3.49 5.11
N CYS A 81 -5.19 -3.52 3.97
CA CYS A 81 -5.81 -3.82 2.69
C CYS A 81 -6.42 -5.23 2.64
N GLN A 82 -5.71 -6.23 3.17
CA GLN A 82 -6.21 -7.61 3.25
C GLN A 82 -7.44 -7.72 4.16
N VAL A 83 -7.43 -7.05 5.32
CA VAL A 83 -8.59 -7.00 6.22
C VAL A 83 -9.79 -6.36 5.53
N CYS A 84 -9.59 -5.23 4.85
CA CYS A 84 -10.64 -4.60 4.07
C CYS A 84 -11.19 -5.52 2.97
N ALA A 85 -10.30 -6.21 2.25
CA ALA A 85 -10.70 -7.17 1.21
C ALA A 85 -11.54 -8.31 1.80
N MET A 86 -11.14 -8.87 2.94
CA MET A 86 -11.92 -9.91 3.64
C MET A 86 -13.31 -9.41 4.03
N LEU A 87 -13.40 -8.22 4.64
CA LEU A 87 -14.67 -7.64 5.08
C LEU A 87 -15.63 -7.35 3.91
N LEU A 88 -15.10 -7.08 2.71
CA LEU A 88 -15.91 -6.86 1.51
C LEU A 88 -16.24 -8.17 0.78
N ALA A 89 -15.31 -9.10 0.71
CA ALA A 89 -15.45 -10.32 -0.09
C ALA A 89 -16.32 -11.37 0.61
N ILE A 90 -16.18 -11.59 1.92
CA ILE A 90 -16.89 -12.65 2.64
C ILE A 90 -18.42 -12.50 2.52
N PRO A 91 -19.03 -11.32 2.79
CA PRO A 91 -20.48 -11.17 2.66
C PRO A 91 -20.99 -11.40 1.23
N ASN A 92 -20.23 -10.93 0.24
CA ASN A 92 -20.59 -11.11 -1.17
C ASN A 92 -20.53 -12.58 -1.58
N LEU A 93 -19.51 -13.32 -1.13
CA LEU A 93 -19.39 -14.76 -1.39
C LEU A 93 -20.56 -15.52 -0.79
N THR A 94 -20.89 -15.28 0.48
CA THR A 94 -22.02 -15.97 1.14
C THR A 94 -23.35 -15.65 0.47
N THR A 95 -23.59 -14.38 0.09
CA THR A 95 -24.84 -13.99 -0.59
C THR A 95 -24.96 -14.67 -1.95
N ASN A 96 -23.88 -14.70 -2.73
CA ASN A 96 -23.86 -15.35 -4.04
C ASN A 96 -24.02 -16.88 -3.91
N GLU A 97 -23.41 -17.51 -2.90
CA GLU A 97 -23.60 -18.94 -2.63
C GLU A 97 -25.02 -19.27 -2.19
N THR A 98 -25.70 -18.38 -1.45
CA THR A 98 -27.12 -18.58 -1.11
C THR A 98 -28.06 -18.39 -2.30
N ASP A 99 -27.69 -17.55 -3.28
CA ASP A 99 -28.48 -17.34 -4.51
C ASP A 99 -28.31 -18.49 -5.52
N LEU A 100 -27.19 -19.22 -5.44
CA LEU A 100 -26.90 -20.40 -6.27
C LEU A 100 -27.55 -21.69 -5.74
N ARG A 101 -28.22 -21.64 -4.59
CA ARG A 101 -28.74 -22.81 -3.86
C ARG A 101 -30.26 -22.87 -3.88
#